data_AF-B5LGJ5-F1
#
_entry.id   AF-B5LGJ5-F1
#
_cell.length_a   1.000
_cell.length_b   1.000
_cell.length_c   1.000
_cell.angle_alpha   90.00
_cell.angle_beta   90.00
_cell.angle_gamma   90.00
#
_symmetry.space_group_name_H-M   'P 1'
#
loop_
_entity.id
_entity.type
_entity.pdbx_description
1 polymer ?
#
loop_
_entity_poly.entity_id
_entity_poly.type
_entity_poly.pdbx_seq_one_letter_code
_entity_poly.pdbx_strand_id
1 'polypeptide(L)'
;QPCRKEDVKRFSDKEGAECATSKIKDSNNYRGACAPYRRLHVCDKNMEKIATSTTSDTLLAEVCYAAKEEGASLQGYYEQYRANNTDFKTHICTELARSFADIGDIVRGRDLFYGNTQEKTKRKQLDKKMKDIFKQIHSGLTKKGAKDHYKDENGGNFFKLREDWWTANRHTVWEAITCKAEGAYFRPTCSMNGSGAQAKDKCRCKDEKGTNETDQVPTYFDYVPQYLRWFEEWAED
;
A
#
# COMPACT_ATOMS: atom_id res chain seq x y z
N GLN A 1 1.68 13.64 10.49
CA GLN A 1 2.45 12.43 10.77
C GLN A 1 1.60 11.23 10.40
N PRO A 2 2.05 10.40 9.44
CA PRO A 2 1.35 9.20 8.95
C PRO A 2 1.30 8.04 9.96
N CYS A 3 2.39 7.79 10.69
CA CYS A 3 2.46 6.70 11.67
C CYS A 3 1.83 7.05 13.03
N ARG A 4 1.47 6.03 13.83
CA ARG A 4 1.07 6.20 15.24
C ARG A 4 2.25 6.78 16.03
N LYS A 5 1.95 7.55 17.09
CA LYS A 5 2.99 8.07 18.02
C LYS A 5 3.52 6.98 18.95
N GLU A 6 2.75 5.91 19.12
CA GLU A 6 3.18 4.72 19.86
C GLU A 6 4.17 3.95 18.99
N ASP A 7 5.30 3.60 19.59
CA ASP A 7 6.34 2.79 18.95
C ASP A 7 5.87 1.34 18.89
N VAL A 8 5.12 1.02 17.85
CA VAL A 8 4.56 -0.32 17.65
C VAL A 8 5.50 -1.12 16.78
N LYS A 9 5.98 -2.24 17.31
CA LYS A 9 6.77 -3.22 16.56
C LYS A 9 6.06 -3.57 15.27
N ARG A 10 6.79 -3.65 14.15
CA ARG A 10 6.22 -4.01 12.83
C ARG A 10 6.25 -5.50 12.57
N PHE A 11 7.17 -6.19 13.24
CA PHE A 11 7.38 -7.62 13.21
C PHE A 11 7.27 -8.14 14.64
N SER A 12 6.51 -9.21 14.85
CA SER A 12 6.23 -9.75 16.18
C SER A 12 6.19 -11.27 16.12
N ASP A 13 6.91 -11.90 17.04
CA ASP A 13 6.85 -13.34 17.34
C ASP A 13 5.70 -13.68 18.32
N LYS A 14 5.03 -12.66 18.87
CA LYS A 14 4.04 -12.79 19.96
C LYS A 14 2.63 -12.38 19.56
N GLU A 15 2.52 -11.41 18.67
CA GLU A 15 1.25 -10.85 18.22
C GLU A 15 1.06 -11.21 16.74
N GLY A 16 -0.04 -11.90 16.44
CA GLY A 16 -0.32 -12.42 15.11
C GLY A 16 -1.36 -11.61 14.33
N ALA A 17 -1.83 -12.20 13.24
CA ALA A 17 -2.87 -11.63 12.40
C ALA A 17 -4.21 -11.47 13.15
N GLU A 18 -4.94 -10.41 12.80
CA GLU A 18 -6.31 -10.20 13.28
C GLU A 18 -7.28 -10.91 12.34
N CYS A 19 -8.17 -11.75 12.86
CA CYS A 19 -9.12 -12.54 12.06
C CYS A 19 -10.59 -12.31 12.48
N ALA A 20 -10.87 -11.45 13.46
CA ALA A 20 -12.21 -11.26 13.97
C ALA A 20 -13.16 -10.70 12.89
N THR A 21 -14.31 -11.35 12.71
CA THR A 21 -15.36 -10.97 11.76
C THR A 21 -15.88 -9.54 11.99
N SER A 22 -15.77 -9.03 13.22
CA SER A 22 -16.16 -7.66 13.57
C SER A 22 -15.20 -6.58 13.03
N LYS A 23 -13.96 -6.95 12.75
CA LYS A 23 -12.85 -6.04 12.37
C LYS A 23 -12.47 -6.13 10.89
N ILE A 24 -12.98 -7.13 10.17
CA ILE A 24 -12.64 -7.39 8.77
C ILE A 24 -13.92 -7.42 7.94
N LYS A 25 -13.91 -6.63 6.87
CA LYS A 25 -14.99 -6.54 5.90
C LYS A 25 -15.23 -7.89 5.25
N ASP A 26 -16.50 -8.22 5.04
CA ASP A 26 -16.96 -9.41 4.31
C ASP A 26 -16.58 -10.76 4.96
N SER A 27 -16.02 -10.74 6.18
CA SER A 27 -15.76 -11.93 7.01
C SER A 27 -17.00 -12.35 7.81
N ASN A 28 -17.19 -13.67 7.96
CA ASN A 28 -18.21 -14.30 8.79
C ASN A 28 -17.62 -15.51 9.56
N ASN A 29 -18.46 -16.22 10.32
CA ASN A 29 -18.02 -17.31 11.20
C ASN A 29 -17.39 -18.52 10.48
N TYR A 30 -17.55 -18.64 9.16
CA TYR A 30 -17.09 -19.78 8.37
C TYR A 30 -16.07 -19.41 7.28
N ARG A 31 -15.94 -18.12 6.96
CA ARG A 31 -15.10 -17.60 5.87
C ARG A 31 -14.64 -16.19 6.22
N GLY A 32 -13.38 -15.89 6.01
CA GLY A 32 -12.86 -14.56 6.24
C GLY A 32 -11.39 -14.42 5.84
N ALA A 33 -10.93 -13.18 5.85
CA ALA A 33 -9.50 -12.86 5.75
C ALA A 33 -8.91 -12.68 7.15
N CYS A 34 -7.59 -12.77 7.27
CA CYS A 34 -6.85 -12.38 8.48
C CYS A 34 -5.92 -11.23 8.12
N ALA A 35 -6.11 -10.05 8.71
CA ALA A 35 -5.24 -8.91 8.47
C ALA A 35 -3.90 -9.13 9.19
N PRO A 36 -2.77 -9.19 8.47
CA PRO A 36 -1.47 -9.46 9.05
C PRO A 36 -1.05 -8.32 9.98
N TYR A 37 -0.18 -8.64 10.94
CA TYR A 37 0.22 -7.70 12.00
C TYR A 37 0.77 -6.38 11.43
N ARG A 38 1.58 -6.46 10.37
CA ARG A 38 2.06 -5.31 9.60
C ARG A 38 0.93 -4.39 9.14
N ARG A 39 -0.13 -4.94 8.53
CA ARG A 39 -1.28 -4.17 8.03
C ARG A 39 -1.99 -3.44 9.17
N LEU A 40 -2.11 -4.02 10.35
CA LEU A 40 -2.82 -3.40 11.50
C LEU A 40 -2.24 -2.02 11.86
N HIS A 41 -0.95 -1.82 11.57
CA HIS A 41 -0.20 -0.65 11.98
C HIS A 41 0.19 0.29 10.83
N VAL A 42 -0.23 0.02 9.59
CA VAL A 42 0.12 0.81 8.39
C VAL A 42 0.05 2.33 8.64
N CYS A 43 1.05 3.08 8.15
CA CYS A 43 1.16 4.52 8.38
C CYS A 43 0.26 5.34 7.44
N ASP A 44 -1.05 5.38 7.70
CA ASP A 44 -2.05 6.05 6.85
C ASP A 44 -2.77 7.26 7.50
N LYS A 45 -2.40 7.65 8.72
CA LYS A 45 -3.16 8.66 9.50
C LYS A 45 -3.19 10.05 8.89
N ASN A 46 -2.21 10.40 8.06
CA ASN A 46 -2.25 11.68 7.34
C ASN A 46 -3.40 11.71 6.33
N MET A 47 -3.78 10.56 5.77
CA MET A 47 -4.88 10.46 4.81
C MET A 47 -6.23 10.87 5.42
N GLU A 48 -6.42 10.65 6.73
CA GLU A 48 -7.61 11.12 7.46
C GLU A 48 -7.71 12.65 7.51
N LYS A 49 -6.63 13.38 7.24
CA LYS A 49 -6.55 14.85 7.39
C LYS A 49 -6.53 15.62 6.06
N ILE A 50 -6.52 14.91 4.92
CA ILE A 50 -6.55 15.53 3.59
C ILE A 50 -7.83 16.38 3.46
N ALA A 51 -7.72 17.58 2.89
CA ALA A 51 -8.89 18.40 2.59
C ALA A 51 -9.73 17.72 1.48
N THR A 52 -11.05 17.86 1.49
CA THR A 52 -11.89 17.26 0.45
C THR A 52 -11.84 18.04 -0.87
N SER A 53 -11.56 19.34 -0.82
CA SER A 53 -11.41 20.24 -1.98
C SER A 53 -10.00 20.18 -2.59
N THR A 54 -9.51 18.97 -2.85
CA THR A 54 -8.10 18.70 -3.16
C THR A 54 -7.93 18.25 -4.61
N THR A 55 -6.74 18.49 -5.18
CA THR A 55 -6.36 18.08 -6.54
C THR A 55 -5.72 16.68 -6.55
N SER A 56 -5.55 16.11 -7.76
CA SER A 56 -4.81 14.86 -7.94
C SER A 56 -3.38 14.92 -7.37
N ASP A 57 -2.67 16.03 -7.59
CA ASP A 57 -1.28 16.19 -7.17
C ASP A 57 -1.13 16.23 -5.64
N THR A 58 -2.05 16.93 -4.96
CA THR A 58 -2.04 16.97 -3.49
C THR A 58 -2.42 15.61 -2.90
N LEU A 59 -3.36 14.87 -3.52
CA LEU A 59 -3.63 13.49 -3.12
C LEU A 59 -2.36 12.62 -3.29
N LEU A 60 -1.67 12.74 -4.42
CA LEU A 60 -0.43 12.02 -4.67
C LEU A 60 0.64 12.33 -3.62
N ALA A 61 0.82 13.61 -3.28
CA ALA A 61 1.79 14.04 -2.28
C ALA A 61 1.49 13.42 -0.90
N GLU A 62 0.23 13.39 -0.48
CA GLU A 62 -0.18 12.80 0.79
C GLU A 62 -0.04 11.26 0.80
N VAL A 63 -0.33 10.60 -0.32
CA VAL A 63 -0.10 9.15 -0.48
C VAL A 63 1.39 8.83 -0.46
N CYS A 64 2.23 9.62 -1.13
CA CYS A 64 3.68 9.48 -1.10
C CYS A 64 4.24 9.74 0.30
N TYR A 65 3.69 10.69 1.05
CA TYR A 65 4.10 10.94 2.43
C TYR A 65 3.80 9.73 3.33
N ALA A 66 2.60 9.15 3.21
CA ALA A 66 2.25 7.92 3.90
C ALA A 66 3.20 6.77 3.55
N ALA A 67 3.42 6.55 2.26
CA ALA A 67 4.30 5.53 1.71
C ALA A 67 5.74 5.67 2.22
N LYS A 68 6.30 6.88 2.20
CA LYS A 68 7.66 7.16 2.69
C LYS A 68 7.83 6.80 4.16
N GLU A 69 6.88 7.20 5.00
CA GLU A 69 6.96 6.96 6.45
C GLU A 69 6.71 5.48 6.78
N GLU A 70 5.81 4.81 6.06
CA GLU A 70 5.62 3.37 6.13
C GLU A 70 6.91 2.61 5.79
N GLY A 71 7.55 2.95 4.68
CA GLY A 71 8.79 2.31 4.25
C GLY A 71 9.95 2.53 5.21
N ALA A 72 10.10 3.75 5.74
CA ALA A 72 11.11 4.06 6.75
C ALA A 72 10.88 3.27 8.06
N SER A 73 9.62 3.14 8.47
CA SER A 73 9.23 2.35 9.65
C SER A 73 9.58 0.87 9.45
N LEU A 74 9.16 0.27 8.33
CA LEU A 74 9.47 -1.13 8.02
C LEU A 74 10.97 -1.40 7.97
N GLN A 75 11.75 -0.55 7.31
CA GLN A 75 13.20 -0.70 7.25
C GLN A 75 13.83 -0.73 8.66
N GLY A 76 13.50 0.25 9.50
CA GLY A 76 14.09 0.34 10.85
C GLY A 76 13.74 -0.86 11.73
N TYR A 77 12.48 -1.33 11.67
CA TYR A 77 12.06 -2.50 12.43
C TYR A 77 12.59 -3.81 11.86
N TYR A 78 12.76 -3.90 10.54
CA TYR A 78 13.34 -5.04 9.86
C TYR A 78 14.80 -5.27 10.29
N GLU A 79 15.60 -4.20 10.34
CA GLU A 79 16.99 -4.26 10.81
C GLU A 79 17.09 -4.76 12.25
N GLN A 80 16.25 -4.22 13.15
CA GLN A 80 16.21 -4.63 14.56
C GLN A 80 15.79 -6.09 14.73
N TYR A 81 14.78 -6.53 13.97
CA TYR A 81 14.25 -7.88 14.07
C TYR A 81 15.26 -8.91 13.53
N ARG A 82 15.84 -8.65 12.35
CA ARG A 82 16.85 -9.53 11.72
C ARG A 82 18.13 -9.64 12.55
N ALA A 83 18.53 -8.58 13.25
CA ALA A 83 19.70 -8.62 14.13
C ALA A 83 19.55 -9.64 15.29
N ASN A 84 18.31 -9.90 15.73
CA ASN A 84 18.01 -10.81 16.83
C ASN A 84 17.44 -12.17 16.36
N ASN A 85 17.07 -12.30 15.09
CA ASN A 85 16.46 -13.51 14.50
C ASN A 85 17.16 -13.83 13.17
N THR A 86 18.30 -14.51 13.25
CA THR A 86 19.16 -14.81 12.08
C THR A 86 18.54 -15.79 11.10
N ASP A 87 17.50 -16.51 11.52
CA ASP A 87 16.68 -17.41 10.72
C ASP A 87 15.52 -16.70 10.00
N PHE A 88 15.33 -15.39 10.20
CA PHE A 88 14.32 -14.60 9.50
C PHE A 88 14.68 -14.47 8.01
N LYS A 89 13.96 -15.21 7.15
CA LYS A 89 14.25 -15.31 5.71
C LYS A 89 13.50 -14.27 4.87
N THR A 90 12.65 -13.47 5.48
CA THR A 90 11.85 -12.48 4.75
C THR A 90 12.74 -11.35 4.24
N HIS A 91 12.50 -10.95 3.00
CA HIS A 91 13.23 -9.84 2.37
C HIS A 91 12.45 -8.55 2.55
N ILE A 92 13.11 -7.47 2.95
CA ILE A 92 12.48 -6.16 3.14
C ILE A 92 11.69 -5.69 1.91
N CYS A 93 12.16 -5.99 0.70
CA CYS A 93 11.44 -5.64 -0.53
C CYS A 93 10.07 -6.32 -0.66
N THR A 94 9.91 -7.53 -0.11
CA THR A 94 8.62 -8.24 -0.05
C THR A 94 7.68 -7.52 0.92
N GLU A 95 8.17 -7.13 2.10
CA GLU A 95 7.38 -6.37 3.09
C GLU A 95 6.93 -5.01 2.55
N LEU A 96 7.82 -4.30 1.86
CA LEU A 96 7.49 -3.05 1.18
C LEU A 96 6.45 -3.26 0.07
N ALA A 97 6.52 -4.37 -0.67
CA ALA A 97 5.51 -4.73 -1.68
C ALA A 97 4.14 -5.01 -1.07
N ARG A 98 4.10 -5.72 0.07
CA ARG A 98 2.87 -6.00 0.83
C ARG A 98 2.23 -4.70 1.32
N SER A 99 3.02 -3.80 1.94
CA SER A 99 2.53 -2.47 2.37
C SER A 99 2.13 -1.56 1.21
N PHE A 100 2.86 -1.57 0.10
CA PHE A 100 2.49 -0.83 -1.11
C PHE A 100 1.13 -1.27 -1.66
N ALA A 101 0.87 -2.58 -1.72
CA ALA A 101 -0.40 -3.13 -2.18
C ALA A 101 -1.56 -2.77 -1.23
N ASP A 102 -1.33 -2.77 0.08
CA ASP A 102 -2.33 -2.35 1.06
C ASP A 102 -2.65 -0.85 0.96
N ILE A 103 -1.63 0.01 0.81
CA ILE A 103 -1.85 1.45 0.54
C ILE A 103 -2.66 1.63 -0.75
N GLY A 104 -2.35 0.87 -1.80
CA GLY A 104 -3.12 0.85 -3.04
C GLY A 104 -4.58 0.46 -2.83
N ASP A 105 -4.86 -0.55 -2.00
CA ASP A 105 -6.24 -0.96 -1.69
C ASP A 105 -6.99 0.07 -0.82
N ILE A 106 -6.29 0.82 0.04
CA ILE A 106 -6.87 1.96 0.75
C ILE A 106 -7.26 3.05 -0.26
N VAL A 107 -6.35 3.41 -1.16
CA VAL A 107 -6.57 4.44 -2.19
C VAL A 107 -7.62 4.03 -3.22
N ARG A 108 -7.83 2.73 -3.47
CA ARG A 108 -8.87 2.21 -4.38
C ARG A 108 -10.20 1.88 -3.70
N GLY A 109 -10.23 1.88 -2.36
CA GLY A 109 -11.43 1.54 -1.59
C GLY A 109 -11.74 0.03 -1.59
N ARG A 110 -10.72 -0.80 -1.73
CA ARG A 110 -10.78 -2.27 -1.72
C ARG A 110 -10.33 -2.90 -0.41
N ASP A 111 -9.63 -2.14 0.42
CA ASP A 111 -9.07 -2.65 1.66
C ASP A 111 -10.15 -3.12 2.66
N LEU A 112 -9.92 -4.29 3.23
CA LEU A 112 -10.86 -5.08 4.02
C LEU A 112 -10.76 -4.77 5.52
N PHE A 113 -9.71 -4.10 6.00
CA PHE A 113 -9.50 -3.93 7.43
C PHE A 113 -10.23 -2.69 7.99
N TYR A 114 -11.12 -2.91 8.96
CA TYR A 114 -11.82 -1.85 9.70
C TYR A 114 -11.25 -1.61 11.10
N GLY A 115 -10.57 -2.59 11.69
CA GLY A 115 -10.08 -2.50 13.06
C GLY A 115 -11.19 -2.49 14.11
N ASN A 116 -10.85 -2.09 15.34
CA ASN A 116 -11.80 -2.00 16.46
C ASN A 116 -12.91 -0.94 16.23
N THR A 117 -13.88 -0.81 17.13
CA THR A 117 -15.03 0.12 16.96
C THR A 117 -14.60 1.57 16.68
N GLN A 118 -13.53 2.06 17.32
CA GLN A 118 -13.01 3.40 17.09
C GLN A 118 -12.32 3.52 15.72
N GLU A 119 -11.49 2.53 15.38
CA GLU A 119 -10.81 2.45 14.09
C GLU A 119 -11.80 2.32 12.94
N LYS A 120 -12.88 1.56 13.10
CA LYS A 120 -13.96 1.40 12.12
C LYS A 120 -14.65 2.72 11.82
N THR A 121 -14.80 3.57 12.83
CA THR A 121 -15.37 4.91 12.65
C THR A 121 -14.43 5.80 11.84
N LYS A 122 -13.14 5.83 12.18
CA LYS A 122 -12.12 6.56 11.40
C LYS A 122 -12.00 6.03 9.98
N ARG A 123 -12.08 4.72 9.81
CA ARG A 123 -12.02 4.07 8.51
C ARG A 123 -13.19 4.46 7.62
N LYS A 124 -14.42 4.50 8.16
CA LYS A 124 -15.59 5.02 7.44
C LYS A 124 -15.43 6.50 7.06
N GLN A 125 -14.83 7.30 7.94
CA GLN A 125 -14.53 8.71 7.63
C GLN A 125 -13.51 8.84 6.50
N LEU A 126 -12.44 8.04 6.53
CA LEU A 126 -11.44 7.98 5.47
C LEU A 126 -12.05 7.54 4.13
N ASP A 127 -12.86 6.47 4.13
CA ASP A 127 -13.55 5.98 2.94
C ASP A 127 -14.47 7.06 2.35
N LYS A 128 -15.26 7.75 3.19
CA LYS A 128 -16.11 8.86 2.74
C LYS A 128 -15.28 10.01 2.17
N LYS A 129 -14.19 10.38 2.85
CA LYS A 129 -13.29 11.45 2.42
C LYS A 129 -12.64 11.13 1.08
N MET A 130 -12.21 9.88 0.86
CA MET A 130 -11.66 9.47 -0.42
C MET A 130 -12.70 9.59 -1.54
N LYS A 131 -13.96 9.18 -1.30
CA LYS A 131 -15.04 9.41 -2.27
C LYS A 131 -15.22 10.88 -2.60
N ASP A 132 -15.20 11.75 -1.59
CA ASP A 132 -15.34 13.19 -1.78
C ASP A 132 -14.15 13.79 -2.57
N ILE A 133 -12.91 13.36 -2.28
CA ILE A 133 -11.72 13.77 -3.04
C ILE A 133 -11.83 13.33 -4.50
N PHE A 134 -12.16 12.07 -4.77
CA PHE A 134 -12.29 11.58 -6.14
C PHE A 134 -13.47 12.20 -6.90
N LYS A 135 -14.53 12.60 -6.20
CA LYS A 135 -15.59 13.44 -6.77
C LYS A 135 -15.05 14.79 -7.24
N GLN A 136 -14.17 15.42 -6.47
CA GLN A 136 -13.55 16.68 -6.87
C GLN A 136 -12.53 16.51 -8.00
N ILE A 137 -11.74 15.43 -7.98
CA ILE A 137 -10.85 15.10 -9.10
C ILE A 137 -11.67 14.91 -10.38
N HIS A 138 -12.78 14.16 -10.31
CA HIS A 138 -13.70 13.96 -11.44
C HIS A 138 -14.29 15.28 -11.95
N SER A 139 -14.74 16.16 -11.04
CA SER A 139 -15.30 17.46 -11.40
C SER A 139 -14.27 18.39 -12.07
N GLY A 140 -12.99 18.25 -11.72
CA GLY A 140 -11.87 18.98 -12.30
C GLY A 140 -11.34 18.45 -13.64
N LEU A 141 -11.84 17.31 -14.14
CA LEU A 141 -11.39 16.76 -15.44
C LEU A 141 -11.81 17.70 -16.61
N THR A 142 -10.82 18.23 -17.33
CA THR A 142 -11.04 19.21 -18.43
C THR A 142 -10.98 18.59 -19.82
N LYS A 143 -10.32 17.44 -19.98
CA LYS A 143 -10.18 16.77 -21.28
C LYS A 143 -11.55 16.30 -21.78
N LYS A 144 -11.87 16.62 -23.04
CA LYS A 144 -13.15 16.26 -23.68
C LYS A 144 -13.41 14.75 -23.55
N GLY A 145 -14.58 14.38 -23.04
CA GLY A 145 -15.01 12.99 -22.84
C GLY A 145 -14.46 12.29 -21.59
N ALA A 146 -13.52 12.90 -20.85
CA ALA A 146 -12.95 12.26 -19.65
C ALA A 146 -13.97 12.09 -18.52
N LYS A 147 -14.81 13.11 -18.29
CA LYS A 147 -15.90 13.03 -17.29
C LYS A 147 -16.88 11.91 -17.59
N ASP A 148 -17.26 11.74 -18.86
CA ASP A 148 -18.17 10.69 -19.29
C ASP A 148 -17.52 9.32 -19.18
N HIS A 149 -16.24 9.20 -19.54
CA HIS A 149 -15.48 7.95 -19.41
C HIS A 149 -15.37 7.46 -17.96
N TYR A 150 -15.25 8.39 -17.02
CA TYR A 150 -15.17 8.14 -15.57
C TYR A 150 -16.49 8.39 -14.85
N LYS A 151 -17.60 8.41 -15.58
CA LYS A 151 -18.92 8.58 -14.97
C LYS A 151 -19.16 7.45 -13.97
N ASP A 152 -19.53 7.83 -12.76
CA ASP A 152 -19.71 6.90 -11.66
C ASP A 152 -21.17 6.45 -11.57
N GLU A 153 -21.53 5.49 -12.41
CA GLU A 153 -22.89 4.93 -12.47
C GLU A 153 -23.21 4.04 -11.25
N ASN A 154 -22.20 3.68 -10.45
CA ASN A 154 -22.27 2.68 -9.38
C ASN A 154 -22.21 3.27 -7.96
N GLY A 155 -22.66 4.51 -7.75
CA GLY A 155 -23.01 4.99 -6.41
C GLY A 155 -21.92 5.77 -5.65
N GLY A 156 -21.15 6.60 -6.34
CA GLY A 156 -20.35 7.67 -5.71
C GLY A 156 -18.97 7.22 -5.19
N ASN A 157 -18.46 6.06 -5.62
CA ASN A 157 -17.12 5.58 -5.24
C ASN A 157 -16.04 5.78 -6.30
N PHE A 158 -16.41 6.17 -7.52
CA PHE A 158 -15.49 6.46 -8.61
C PHE A 158 -14.47 5.34 -8.88
N PHE A 159 -14.87 4.07 -8.72
CA PHE A 159 -13.94 2.93 -8.74
C PHE A 159 -13.00 2.95 -9.95
N LYS A 160 -13.55 3.13 -11.16
CA LYS A 160 -12.75 3.20 -12.39
C LYS A 160 -11.71 4.32 -12.35
N LEU A 161 -12.08 5.51 -11.87
CA LEU A 161 -11.14 6.63 -11.72
C LEU A 161 -10.07 6.33 -10.66
N ARG A 162 -10.43 5.67 -9.55
CA ARG A 162 -9.48 5.30 -8.48
C ARG A 162 -8.48 4.24 -8.95
N GLU A 163 -8.92 3.25 -9.72
CA GLU A 163 -8.05 2.23 -10.32
C GLU A 163 -7.03 2.83 -11.30
N ASP A 164 -7.52 3.68 -12.21
CA ASP A 164 -6.67 4.33 -13.21
C ASP A 164 -5.72 5.34 -12.56
N TRP A 165 -6.20 6.07 -11.55
CA TRP A 165 -5.36 6.98 -10.76
C TRP A 165 -4.23 6.22 -10.06
N TRP A 166 -4.53 5.07 -9.42
CA TRP A 166 -3.50 4.25 -8.82
C TRP A 166 -2.51 3.77 -9.87
N THR A 167 -3.00 3.19 -10.97
CA THR A 167 -2.16 2.69 -12.07
C THR A 167 -1.24 3.76 -12.65
N ALA A 168 -1.74 4.99 -12.81
CA ALA A 168 -0.96 6.12 -13.31
C ALA A 168 0.14 6.58 -12.33
N ASN A 169 -0.09 6.50 -11.02
CA ASN A 169 0.78 7.10 -10.01
C ASN A 169 1.58 6.08 -9.17
N ARG A 170 1.31 4.78 -9.31
CA ARG A 170 1.90 3.73 -8.48
C ARG A 170 3.43 3.70 -8.53
N HIS A 171 4.04 4.12 -9.64
CA HIS A 171 5.49 4.21 -9.77
C HIS A 171 6.09 5.25 -8.81
N THR A 172 5.47 6.43 -8.70
CA THR A 172 5.89 7.48 -7.74
C THR A 172 5.67 7.03 -6.30
N VAL A 173 4.57 6.34 -6.01
CA VAL A 173 4.29 5.79 -4.68
C VAL A 173 5.30 4.70 -4.31
N TRP A 174 5.68 3.85 -5.27
CA TRP A 174 6.74 2.87 -5.10
C TRP A 174 8.09 3.53 -4.80
N GLU A 175 8.40 4.61 -5.51
CA GLU A 175 9.57 5.42 -5.23
C GLU A 175 9.55 5.95 -3.79
N ALA A 176 8.42 6.47 -3.33
CA ALA A 176 8.30 6.99 -1.98
C ALA A 176 8.53 5.89 -0.91
N ILE A 177 7.85 4.73 -1.03
CA ILE A 177 7.96 3.66 -0.03
C ILE A 177 9.34 3.02 0.03
N THR A 178 10.07 3.00 -1.08
CA THR A 178 11.40 2.40 -1.16
C THR A 178 12.54 3.39 -0.91
N CYS A 179 12.26 4.67 -0.66
CA CYS A 179 13.28 5.73 -0.65
C CYS A 179 14.44 5.47 0.34
N LYS A 180 14.16 4.78 1.46
CA LYS A 180 15.13 4.37 2.49
C LYS A 180 15.38 2.86 2.54
N ALA A 181 14.93 2.09 1.56
CA ALA A 181 15.05 0.64 1.59
C ALA A 181 16.50 0.20 1.37
N GLU A 182 17.01 -0.68 2.22
CA GLU A 182 18.33 -1.29 2.10
C GLU A 182 18.16 -2.81 1.96
N GLY A 183 17.97 -3.28 0.73
CA GLY A 183 17.80 -4.70 0.44
C GLY A 183 17.42 -4.98 -1.01
N ALA A 184 17.30 -6.27 -1.31
CA ALA A 184 16.96 -6.80 -2.63
C ALA A 184 15.79 -7.78 -2.56
N TYR A 185 15.04 -7.90 -3.66
CA TYR A 185 14.15 -9.04 -3.86
C TYR A 185 14.96 -10.33 -3.94
N PHE A 186 14.45 -11.41 -3.32
CA PHE A 186 15.04 -12.74 -3.41
C PHE A 186 15.14 -13.21 -4.86
N ARG A 187 14.06 -13.02 -5.62
CA ARG A 187 13.94 -13.47 -7.00
C ARG A 187 14.35 -12.35 -7.98
N PRO A 188 14.84 -12.70 -9.17
CA PRO A 188 14.94 -11.75 -10.27
C PRO A 188 13.55 -11.18 -10.60
N THR A 189 13.40 -9.87 -10.43
CA THR A 189 12.13 -9.13 -10.66
C THR A 189 12.26 -8.04 -11.72
N CYS A 190 13.48 -7.80 -12.19
CA CYS A 190 13.81 -6.85 -13.23
C CYS A 190 14.29 -7.58 -14.49
N SER A 191 14.24 -6.87 -15.63
CA SER A 191 14.88 -7.31 -16.87
C SER A 191 16.05 -6.39 -17.18
N MET A 192 17.24 -6.95 -17.37
CA MET A 192 18.39 -6.22 -17.89
C MET A 192 18.91 -6.95 -19.13
N ASN A 193 18.88 -6.29 -20.29
CA ASN A 193 19.35 -6.83 -21.56
C ASN A 193 18.73 -8.20 -21.91
N GLY A 194 17.44 -8.39 -21.59
CA GLY A 194 16.72 -9.66 -21.82
C GLY A 194 17.04 -10.78 -20.83
N SER A 195 17.85 -10.51 -19.80
CA SER A 195 18.16 -11.44 -18.71
C SER A 195 17.50 -11.01 -17.39
N GLY A 196 17.17 -11.97 -16.53
CA GLY A 196 16.60 -11.68 -15.22
C GLY A 196 17.61 -10.99 -14.31
N ALA A 197 17.23 -9.86 -13.73
CA ALA A 197 18.04 -9.08 -12.79
C ALA A 197 17.31 -8.88 -11.45
N GLN A 198 18.09 -8.79 -10.37
CA GLN A 198 17.55 -8.46 -9.05
C GLN A 198 17.43 -6.94 -8.89
N ALA A 199 16.32 -6.50 -8.30
CA ALA A 199 16.14 -5.13 -7.82
C ALA A 199 16.94 -4.93 -6.52
N LYS A 200 18.26 -4.76 -6.66
CA LYS A 200 19.22 -4.75 -5.55
C LYS A 200 19.39 -3.40 -4.85
N ASP A 201 19.08 -2.33 -5.57
CA ASP A 201 19.24 -0.96 -5.09
C ASP A 201 17.86 -0.42 -4.74
N LYS A 202 17.58 -0.26 -3.43
CA LYS A 202 16.30 0.22 -2.92
C LYS A 202 15.08 -0.54 -3.45
N CYS A 203 15.18 -1.85 -3.69
CA CYS A 203 14.07 -2.62 -4.26
C CYS A 203 13.55 -2.04 -5.61
N ARG A 204 14.40 -1.44 -6.43
CA ARG A 204 14.04 -0.86 -7.73
C ARG A 204 14.85 -1.45 -8.88
N CYS A 205 14.27 -1.38 -10.08
CA CYS A 205 14.92 -1.78 -11.31
C CYS A 205 15.71 -0.61 -11.89
N LYS A 206 16.93 -0.90 -12.32
CA LYS A 206 17.76 0.02 -13.09
C LYS A 206 17.53 -0.14 -14.59
N ASP A 207 17.88 0.91 -15.34
CA ASP A 207 17.88 0.88 -16.79
C ASP A 207 18.81 -0.22 -17.34
N GLU A 208 18.71 -0.52 -18.64
CA GLU A 208 19.53 -1.57 -19.29
C GLU A 208 21.04 -1.38 -19.11
N LYS A 209 21.47 -0.13 -18.88
CA LYS A 209 22.86 0.26 -18.64
C LYS A 209 23.28 0.12 -17.17
N GLY A 210 22.34 -0.16 -16.27
CA GLY A 210 22.56 -0.26 -14.83
C GLY A 210 22.90 1.08 -14.16
N THR A 211 22.58 2.19 -14.82
CA THR A 211 23.00 3.53 -14.40
C THR A 211 21.94 4.29 -13.63
N ASN A 212 20.70 4.30 -14.12
CA ASN A 212 19.61 5.09 -13.52
C ASN A 212 18.50 4.17 -13.04
N GLU A 213 17.79 4.60 -12.01
CA GLU A 213 16.53 3.98 -11.62
C GLU A 213 15.49 4.18 -12.73
N THR A 214 14.55 3.24 -12.82
CA THR A 214 13.44 3.29 -13.76
C THR A 214 12.11 3.47 -13.04
N ASP A 215 11.10 3.87 -13.80
CA ASP A 215 9.71 3.97 -13.37
C ASP A 215 9.06 2.58 -13.16
N GLN A 216 9.81 1.49 -13.40
CA GLN A 216 9.34 0.14 -13.23
C GLN A 216 9.16 -0.20 -11.76
N VAL A 217 7.93 -0.56 -11.40
CA VAL A 217 7.62 -1.19 -10.11
C VAL A 217 7.83 -2.70 -10.26
N PRO A 218 8.81 -3.32 -9.56
CA PRO A 218 9.17 -4.73 -9.70
C PRO A 218 8.18 -5.71 -9.04
N THR A 219 7.00 -5.24 -8.64
CA THR A 219 5.94 -6.06 -8.03
C THR A 219 4.60 -5.79 -8.68
N TYR A 220 3.74 -6.81 -8.65
CA TYR A 220 2.34 -6.77 -9.07
C TYR A 220 1.41 -7.13 -7.91
N PHE A 221 1.89 -7.12 -6.66
CA PHE A 221 1.09 -7.44 -5.49
C PHE A 221 -0.16 -6.56 -5.40
N ASP A 222 -0.08 -5.29 -5.80
CA ASP A 222 -1.25 -4.39 -5.85
C ASP A 222 -2.32 -4.82 -6.87
N TYR A 223 -2.05 -5.76 -7.77
CA TYR A 223 -3.05 -6.37 -8.65
C TYR A 223 -3.53 -7.76 -8.18
N VAL A 224 -2.98 -8.30 -7.09
CA VAL A 224 -3.43 -9.54 -6.46
C VAL A 224 -4.52 -9.23 -5.43
N PRO A 225 -5.66 -9.96 -5.37
CA PRO A 225 -6.68 -9.75 -4.35
C PRO A 225 -6.14 -9.77 -2.91
N GLN A 226 -6.56 -8.82 -2.07
CA GLN A 226 -6.01 -8.62 -0.71
C GLN A 226 -6.04 -9.87 0.16
N TYR A 227 -7.12 -10.66 0.11
CA TYR A 227 -7.23 -11.93 0.82
C TYR A 227 -6.06 -12.89 0.51
N LEU A 228 -5.69 -13.03 -0.76
CA LEU A 228 -4.61 -13.94 -1.17
C LEU A 228 -3.24 -13.44 -0.69
N ARG A 229 -3.02 -12.12 -0.69
CA ARG A 229 -1.77 -11.53 -0.19
C ARG A 229 -1.63 -11.72 1.31
N TRP A 230 -2.69 -11.48 2.07
CA TRP A 230 -2.68 -11.69 3.51
C TRP A 230 -2.55 -13.17 3.88
N PHE A 231 -3.13 -14.07 3.08
CA PHE A 231 -2.97 -15.50 3.30
C PHE A 231 -1.54 -15.98 3.01
N GLU A 232 -0.90 -15.43 1.98
CA GLU A 232 0.52 -15.69 1.69
C GLU A 232 1.45 -15.12 2.76
N GLU A 233 1.18 -13.91 3.26
CA GLU A 233 1.92 -13.31 4.39
C GLU A 233 1.81 -14.15 5.65
N TRP A 234 0.59 -14.60 5.99
CA TRP A 234 0.37 -15.48 7.14
C TRP A 234 1.10 -16.83 7.03
N ALA A 235 1.31 -17.35 5.82
CA ALA A 235 1.99 -18.62 5.62
C ALA A 235 3.53 -18.52 5.71
N GLU A 236 4.07 -17.31 5.55
CA GLU A 236 5.50 -17.00 5.62
C GLU A 236 5.95 -16.53 7.02
N ASP A 237 5.02 -15.97 7.81
CA ASP A 237 5.21 -15.57 9.22
C ASP A 237 5.09 -16.76 10.19
#